data_AF-A0A376W8M0-F1
#
_entry.id   AF-A0A376W8M0-F1
#
_cell.length_a   1.000
_cell.length_b   1.000
_cell.length_c   1.000
_cell.angle_alpha   90.00
_cell.angle_beta   90.00
_cell.angle_gamma   90.00
#
_symmetry.space_group_name_H-M   'P 1'
#
loop_
_entity.id
_entity.type
_entity.pdbx_description
1 polymer ?
#
loop_
_entity_poly.entity_id
_entity_poly.type
_entity_poly.pdbx_seq_one_letter_code
_entity_poly.pdbx_strand_id
1 'polypeptide(L)'
;MIKLESDGTFIVHSGGADIGTGLDTVVTKLAAEVLHCPPQDVHVISGDTDHALFDKGAYASSGTCFSGNAARLAAENLREKILFHGAQMLGEPVADVQLATPGVVRGKKGEVSFGRDSP
;
A
#
# COMPACT_ATOMS: atom_id res chain seq x y z
N MET A 1 0.62 7.51 3.81
CA MET A 1 1.15 6.25 4.39
C MET A 1 0.28 5.11 3.92
N ILE A 2 0.83 3.93 3.59
CA ILE A 2 0.03 2.74 3.24
C ILE A 2 0.26 1.67 4.31
N LYS A 3 -0.83 1.07 4.78
CA LYS A 3 -0.85 0.03 5.81
C LYS A 3 -1.55 -1.21 5.25
N LEU A 4 -0.99 -2.38 5.50
CA LEU A 4 -1.64 -3.66 5.26
C LEU A 4 -2.34 -4.09 6.55
N GLU A 5 -3.64 -4.35 6.46
CA GLU A 5 -4.44 -4.87 7.55
C GLU A 5 -4.37 -6.40 7.61
N SER A 6 -4.73 -6.96 8.77
CA SER A 6 -4.66 -8.40 9.03
C SER A 6 -5.66 -9.21 8.20
N ASP A 7 -6.68 -8.57 7.63
CA ASP A 7 -7.68 -9.17 6.76
C ASP A 7 -7.25 -9.19 5.27
N GLY A 8 -6.15 -8.50 4.93
CA GLY A 8 -5.71 -8.35 3.55
C GLY A 8 -6.02 -7.04 2.88
N THR A 9 -6.73 -6.15 3.56
CA THR A 9 -7.07 -4.85 2.99
C THR A 9 -5.91 -3.88 3.17
N PHE A 10 -5.85 -2.88 2.29
CA PHE A 10 -4.83 -1.85 2.30
C PHE A 10 -5.45 -0.52 2.68
N ILE A 11 -4.99 0.08 3.77
CA ILE A 11 -5.42 1.41 4.18
C ILE A 11 -4.38 2.43 3.73
N VAL A 12 -4.80 3.39 2.90
CA VAL A 12 -3.99 4.52 2.48
C VAL A 12 -4.43 5.77 3.24
N HIS A 13 -3.58 6.25 4.14
CA HIS A 13 -3.77 7.52 4.82
C HIS A 13 -3.20 8.65 3.96
N SER A 14 -4.08 9.55 3.52
CA SER A 14 -3.72 10.82 2.89
C SER A 14 -3.78 11.94 3.93
N GLY A 15 -2.63 12.53 4.26
CA GLY A 15 -2.51 13.57 5.29
C GLY A 15 -2.87 14.98 4.82
N GLY A 16 -3.21 15.14 3.54
CA GLY A 16 -3.81 16.37 3.03
C GLY A 16 -5.32 16.22 3.05
N ALA A 17 -6.03 17.21 3.57
CA ALA A 17 -7.47 17.36 3.36
C ALA A 17 -7.73 17.57 1.86
N ASP A 18 -7.62 16.50 1.08
CA ASP A 18 -7.95 16.49 -0.34
C ASP A 18 -9.46 16.31 -0.41
N ILE A 19 -10.15 17.44 -0.42
CA ILE A 19 -11.61 17.51 -0.56
C ILE A 19 -11.94 17.02 -1.99
N GLY A 20 -12.10 15.71 -2.15
CA GLY A 20 -12.83 15.10 -3.25
C GLY A 20 -12.27 15.29 -4.67
N THR A 21 -10.96 15.50 -4.85
CA THR A 21 -10.39 15.84 -6.17
C THR A 21 -10.09 14.64 -7.10
N GLY A 22 -10.65 13.46 -6.83
CA GLY A 22 -10.41 12.25 -7.64
C GLY A 22 -9.00 11.63 -7.46
N LEU A 23 -8.17 12.25 -6.62
CA LEU A 23 -6.85 11.76 -6.25
C LEU A 23 -6.94 10.40 -5.52
N ASP A 24 -7.97 10.19 -4.71
CA ASP A 24 -8.23 8.91 -4.03
C ASP A 24 -8.32 7.76 -5.04
N THR A 25 -8.98 7.99 -6.18
CA THR A 25 -9.12 6.96 -7.22
C THR A 25 -7.77 6.67 -7.89
N VAL A 26 -6.95 7.70 -8.13
CA VAL A 26 -5.62 7.54 -8.72
C VAL A 26 -4.70 6.79 -7.77
N VAL A 27 -4.69 7.16 -6.49
CA VAL A 27 -3.89 6.52 -5.44
C VAL A 27 -4.33 5.08 -5.22
N THR A 28 -5.64 4.81 -5.21
CA THR A 28 -6.21 3.46 -5.12
C THR A 28 -5.74 2.59 -6.26
N LYS A 29 -5.90 3.05 -7.51
CA LYS A 29 -5.48 2.30 -8.70
C LYS A 29 -3.97 2.06 -8.71
N LEU A 30 -3.19 3.08 -8.37
CA LEU A 30 -1.74 2.99 -8.34
C LEU A 30 -1.25 2.02 -7.27
N ALA A 31 -1.82 2.07 -6.06
CA ALA A 31 -1.51 1.12 -4.99
C ALA A 31 -1.90 -0.30 -5.39
N ALA A 32 -3.10 -0.48 -5.97
CA ALA A 32 -3.58 -1.76 -6.47
C ALA A 32 -2.67 -2.36 -7.55
N GLU A 33 -2.19 -1.55 -8.49
CA GLU A 33 -1.24 -1.97 -9.52
C GLU A 33 0.10 -2.40 -8.92
N VAL A 34 0.66 -1.63 -7.98
CA VAL A 34 1.96 -1.95 -7.36
C VAL A 34 1.87 -3.19 -6.46
N LEU A 35 0.75 -3.34 -5.75
CA LEU A 35 0.53 -4.41 -4.77
C LEU A 35 -0.15 -5.65 -5.37
N HIS A 36 -0.45 -5.64 -6.68
CA HIS A 36 -1.13 -6.73 -7.38
C HIS A 36 -2.43 -7.19 -6.68
N CYS A 37 -3.14 -6.26 -6.04
CA CYS A 37 -4.39 -6.51 -5.34
C CYS A 37 -5.56 -5.86 -6.11
N PRO A 38 -6.80 -6.34 -5.93
CA PRO A 38 -7.93 -5.70 -6.56
C PRO A 38 -8.17 -4.33 -5.88
N PRO A 39 -8.53 -3.29 -6.65
CA PRO A 39 -8.69 -1.93 -6.11
C PRO A 39 -9.80 -1.81 -5.06
N GLN A 40 -10.72 -2.78 -5.02
CA GLN A 40 -11.76 -2.88 -3.99
C GLN A 40 -11.22 -3.18 -2.59
N ASP A 41 -10.01 -3.76 -2.50
CA ASP A 41 -9.35 -4.07 -1.22
C ASP A 41 -8.48 -2.89 -0.73
N VAL A 42 -8.44 -1.78 -1.49
CA VAL A 42 -7.68 -0.58 -1.14
C VAL A 42 -8.65 0.51 -0.66
N HIS A 43 -8.55 0.85 0.62
CA HIS A 43 -9.35 1.88 1.28
C HIS A 43 -8.53 3.15 1.50
N VAL A 44 -8.96 4.27 0.93
CA VAL A 44 -8.34 5.56 1.18
C VAL A 44 -9.07 6.26 2.32
N ILE A 45 -8.34 6.56 3.40
CA ILE A 45 -8.85 7.35 4.51
C ILE A 45 -8.29 8.76 4.34
N SER A 46 -9.18 9.67 3.94
CA SER A 46 -8.94 11.11 3.84
C SER A 46 -9.58 11.79 5.04
N GLY A 47 -8.81 12.63 5.75
CA GLY A 47 -9.33 13.41 6.87
C GLY A 47 -9.35 12.65 8.20
N ASP A 48 -8.20 12.63 8.86
CA ASP A 48 -8.17 12.70 10.32
C ASP A 48 -6.96 13.57 10.71
N THR A 49 -7.21 14.87 10.82
CA THR A 49 -6.25 15.84 11.36
C THR A 49 -6.15 15.75 12.90
N ASP A 50 -6.91 14.85 13.55
CA ASP A 50 -6.92 14.69 15.01
C ASP A 50 -5.78 13.77 15.50
N HIS A 51 -5.36 12.79 14.69
CA HIS A 51 -4.25 11.89 15.02
C HIS A 51 -2.85 12.40 14.66
N ALA A 52 -2.72 13.56 14.02
CA ALA A 52 -1.43 14.18 13.70
C ALA A 52 -0.94 15.09 14.84
N LEU A 53 -0.61 14.50 15.99
CA LEU A 53 0.19 15.19 16.99
C LEU A 53 1.60 15.45 16.42
N PHE A 54 1.89 16.74 16.23
CA PHE A 54 3.19 17.37 16.05
C PHE A 54 3.80 17.54 14.63
N ASP A 55 3.57 18.76 14.11
CA ASP A 55 4.58 19.75 13.70
C ASP A 55 5.57 19.39 12.57
N LYS A 56 5.23 19.77 11.33
CA LYS A 56 5.94 20.85 10.59
C LYS A 56 5.35 21.07 9.20
N GLY A 57 4.89 22.30 8.98
CA GLY A 57 4.97 22.95 7.68
C GLY A 57 3.98 22.44 6.63
N ALA A 58 2.77 22.99 6.69
CA ALA A 58 1.99 23.24 5.49
C ALA A 58 2.80 24.17 4.55
N TYR A 59 3.73 23.62 3.76
CA TYR A 59 4.33 24.32 2.63
C TYR A 59 3.47 24.06 1.39
N ALA A 60 2.42 24.88 1.29
CA ALA A 60 1.35 24.84 0.31
C ALA A 60 1.77 25.35 -1.08
N SER A 61 2.85 24.84 -1.68
CA SER A 61 3.16 25.10 -3.11
C SER A 61 3.99 24.01 -3.80
N SER A 62 3.80 22.75 -3.38
CA SER A 62 4.36 21.57 -4.08
C SER A 62 3.50 20.30 -3.92
N GLY A 63 2.37 20.38 -3.21
CA GLY A 63 1.62 19.22 -2.70
C GLY A 63 0.86 18.41 -3.76
N THR A 64 0.49 19.01 -4.89
CA THR A 64 -0.37 18.34 -5.89
C THR A 64 0.41 17.40 -6.82
N CYS A 65 1.69 17.67 -7.07
CA CYS A 65 2.55 16.74 -7.83
C CYS A 65 3.24 15.69 -6.95
N PHE A 66 3.30 15.92 -5.63
CA PHE A 66 3.99 15.02 -4.71
C PHE A 66 3.14 13.81 -4.31
N SER A 67 1.81 13.90 -4.35
CA SER A 67 0.92 12.87 -3.80
C SER A 67 0.96 11.54 -4.56
N GLY A 68 0.96 11.57 -5.90
CA GLY A 68 1.00 10.35 -6.71
C GLY A 68 2.34 9.60 -6.59
N ASN A 69 3.46 10.34 -6.65
CA ASN A 69 4.78 9.73 -6.52
C ASN A 69 5.07 9.29 -5.08
N ALA A 70 4.58 10.02 -4.07
CA ALA A 70 4.65 9.59 -2.68
C ALA A 70 3.80 8.34 -2.40
N ALA A 71 2.60 8.24 -2.99
CA ALA A 71 1.78 7.04 -2.92
C ALA A 71 2.50 5.85 -3.57
N ARG A 72 3.14 6.06 -4.73
CA ARG A 72 3.94 5.05 -5.41
C ARG A 72 5.11 4.58 -4.55
N LEU A 73 5.91 5.50 -4.03
CA LEU A 73 7.03 5.16 -3.15
C LEU A 73 6.55 4.41 -1.91
N ALA A 74 5.42 4.81 -1.32
CA ALA A 74 4.84 4.12 -0.17
C ALA A 74 4.37 2.70 -0.53
N ALA A 75 3.79 2.50 -1.71
CA ALA A 75 3.36 1.19 -2.20
C ALA A 75 4.57 0.30 -2.52
N GLU A 76 5.61 0.84 -3.14
CA GLU A 76 6.87 0.13 -3.41
C GLU A 76 7.56 -0.30 -2.10
N ASN A 77 7.64 0.60 -1.12
CA ASN A 77 8.18 0.27 0.22
C ASN A 77 7.36 -0.83 0.92
N LEU A 78 6.02 -0.79 0.81
CA LEU A 78 5.17 -1.84 1.38
C LEU A 78 5.37 -3.18 0.65
N ARG A 79 5.47 -3.14 -0.67
CA ARG A 79 5.77 -4.32 -1.50
C ARG A 79 7.08 -4.99 -1.09
N GLU A 80 8.14 -4.22 -0.85
CA GLU A 80 9.41 -4.76 -0.36
C GLU A 80 9.26 -5.46 1.00
N LYS A 81 8.50 -4.88 1.92
CA LYS A 81 8.20 -5.50 3.21
C LYS A 81 7.39 -6.79 3.07
N ILE A 82 6.39 -6.79 2.19
CA ILE A 82 5.57 -7.98 1.91
C ILE A 82 6.44 -9.10 1.33
N LEU A 83 7.31 -8.80 0.35
CA LEU A 83 8.23 -9.78 -0.21
C LEU A 83 9.23 -10.28 0.83
N PHE A 84 9.76 -9.39 1.67
CA PHE A 84 10.67 -9.77 2.75
C PHE A 84 10.01 -10.75 3.73
N HIS A 85 8.81 -10.43 4.22
CA HIS A 85 8.08 -11.31 5.14
C HIS A 85 7.60 -12.60 4.47
N GLY A 86 7.08 -12.53 3.23
CA GLY A 86 6.67 -13.70 2.46
C GLY A 86 7.83 -14.65 2.16
N ALA A 87 9.01 -14.11 1.83
CA ALA A 87 10.24 -14.88 1.68
C ALA A 87 10.65 -15.59 2.98
N GLN A 88 10.54 -14.89 4.13
CA GLN A 88 10.80 -15.49 5.44
C GLN A 88 9.81 -16.62 5.77
N MET A 89 8.53 -16.45 5.45
CA MET A 89 7.50 -17.48 5.65
C MET A 89 7.72 -18.71 4.77
N LEU A 90 8.17 -18.52 3.52
CA LEU A 90 8.52 -19.60 2.60
C LEU A 90 9.90 -20.21 2.88
N GLY A 91 10.75 -19.55 3.67
CA GLY A 91 12.14 -19.93 3.87
C GLY A 91 12.95 -19.89 2.58
N GLU A 92 12.76 -18.83 1.78
CA GLU A 92 13.43 -18.58 0.50
C GLU A 92 14.05 -17.17 0.49
N PRO A 93 15.05 -16.89 -0.36
CA PRO A 93 15.58 -15.53 -0.48
C PRO A 93 14.56 -14.62 -1.17
N VAL A 94 14.56 -13.33 -0.80
CA VAL A 94 13.64 -12.31 -1.37
C VAL A 94 13.75 -12.23 -2.89
N ALA A 95 14.93 -12.50 -3.45
CA ALA A 95 15.16 -12.53 -4.90
C ALA A 95 14.47 -13.70 -5.63
N ASP A 96 14.11 -14.77 -4.92
CA ASP A 96 13.43 -15.95 -5.47
C ASP A 96 11.92 -15.91 -5.28
N VAL A 97 11.39 -14.89 -4.60
CA VAL A 97 9.95 -14.71 -4.43
C VAL A 97 9.45 -13.52 -5.23
N GLN A 98 8.22 -13.63 -5.72
CA GLN A 98 7.56 -12.59 -6.50
C GLN A 98 6.14 -12.33 -6.01
N LEU A 99 5.70 -11.08 -6.14
CA LEU A 99 4.33 -10.70 -5.86
C LEU A 99 3.46 -11.11 -7.06
N ALA A 100 2.45 -11.93 -6.85
CA ALA A 100 1.48 -12.33 -7.85
C ALA A 100 0.06 -11.86 -7.46
N THR A 101 -0.82 -11.78 -8.46
CA THR A 101 -2.23 -11.44 -8.27
C THR A 101 -3.02 -12.65 -7.74
N PRO A 102 -4.01 -12.47 -6.83
CA PRO A 102 -4.48 -11.23 -6.23
C PRO A 102 -3.86 -10.99 -4.81
N GLY A 103 -2.58 -10.61 -4.74
CA GLY A 103 -1.93 -10.32 -3.45
C GLY A 103 -1.35 -11.56 -2.76
N VAL A 104 -0.55 -12.34 -3.50
CA VAL A 104 0.18 -13.50 -2.96
C VAL A 104 1.68 -13.37 -3.24
N VAL A 105 2.52 -13.88 -2.34
CA VAL A 105 3.97 -13.99 -2.52
C VAL A 105 4.20 -15.41 -2.98
N ARG A 106 4.59 -15.57 -4.23
CA ARG A 106 4.91 -16.87 -4.83
C ARG A 106 6.40 -17.07 -4.84
N GLY A 107 6.86 -18.13 -4.18
CA GLY A 107 8.23 -18.63 -4.27
C GLY A 107 8.29 -19.94 -5.06
N LYS A 108 9.45 -20.60 -5.01
CA LYS A 108 9.64 -21.92 -5.64
C LYS A 108 9.05 -23.04 -4.78
N LYS A 109 9.00 -22.85 -3.45
CA LYS A 109 8.49 -23.85 -2.50
C LYS A 109 6.97 -23.81 -2.31
N GLY A 110 6.34 -22.68 -2.60
CA GLY A 110 4.92 -22.48 -2.38
C GLY A 110 4.49 -21.03 -2.56
N GLU A 111 3.31 -20.71 -2.06
CA GLU A 111 2.75 -19.36 -2.08
C GLU A 111 2.20 -18.99 -0.70
N VAL A 112 2.30 -17.71 -0.35
CA VAL A 112 1.77 -17.13 0.89
C VAL A 112 0.85 -15.99 0.50
N SER A 113 -0.44 -16.10 0.86
CA SER A 113 -1.37 -14.99 0.76
C SER A 113 -1.20 -14.05 1.95
N PHE A 114 -1.24 -12.75 1.69
CA PHE A 114 -1.40 -11.71 2.72
C PHE A 114 -2.77 -11.06 2.63
N GLY A 115 -3.49 -11.27 1.51
CA GLY A 115 -4.87 -10.85 1.38
C GLY A 115 -5.82 -12.00 1.19
N ARG A 116 -6.84 -12.07 2.05
CA ARG A 116 -7.79 -13.18 2.19
C ARG A 116 -7.08 -14.52 2.43
N ASP A 117 -7.18 -14.99 3.67
CA ASP A 117 -7.30 -16.42 3.90
C ASP A 117 -8.51 -16.87 3.07
N SER A 118 -8.29 -17.44 1.88
CA SER A 118 -9.38 -18.07 1.16
C SER A 118 -9.77 -19.31 1.95
N PRO A 119 -11.04 -19.49 2.36
CA PRO A 119 -11.54 -20.81 2.68
C PRO A 119 -11.46 -21.73 1.45
#